data_AF-A0A2G5DWM4-F1
#
_entry.id   AF-A0A2G5DWM4-F1
#
_cell.length_a   1.000
_cell.length_b   1.000
_cell.length_c   1.000
_cell.angle_alpha   90.00
_cell.angle_beta   90.00
_cell.angle_gamma   90.00
#
_symmetry.space_group_name_H-M   'P 1'
#
loop_
_entity.id
_entity.type
_entity.pdbx_description
1 polymer ?
#
loop_
_entity_poly.entity_id
_entity_poly.type
_entity_poly.pdbx_seq_one_letter_code
_entity_poly.pdbx_strand_id
1 'polypeptide(L)'
;MGSSTNRNTINNSSNRTFTSQTPCTRTHQIGALALIITTFFFTRTFDQSFNLCNYSTNEVIQSKRVTFVNNGKSVYWPDRGYGSHLDIKIYVYDEKEIDGLKTLMYGRDGKITADSCVKGQWGTQVKIHKLLLKSKFRTLVKEEADLFFVPSYVKCVRMMGGLNDKEINQTYVKVLTQMPYFRLSGGRNHIFIFPSGAGAHLFRSWAAYLNRSIILTPEGDRTDKRDTSAFNTWKDIIIPGNVDDSLTKSGSIQPLPLSKRKYLANFLGRAQGKSGRLQLVELAKQFPDKS
;
A
#
# COMPACT_ATOMS: atom_id res chain seq x y z
N MET A 1 -35.75 -76.09 23.99
CA MET A 1 -34.34 -75.66 23.83
C MET A 1 -34.38 -74.41 22.98
N GLY A 2 -34.41 -73.21 23.56
CA GLY A 2 -33.25 -72.51 24.11
C GLY A 2 -32.47 -71.90 22.93
N SER A 3 -32.24 -70.61 22.77
CA SER A 3 -32.19 -69.51 23.73
C SER A 3 -32.37 -68.18 22.98
N SER A 4 -33.19 -67.31 23.54
CA SER A 4 -33.35 -65.91 23.17
C SER A 4 -32.15 -65.10 23.64
N THR A 5 -31.62 -64.20 22.81
CA THR A 5 -30.71 -63.13 23.25
C THR A 5 -31.26 -61.76 22.88
N ASN A 6 -31.67 -61.03 23.91
CA ASN A 6 -31.92 -59.59 23.92
C ASN A 6 -30.65 -58.80 23.58
N ARG A 7 -30.81 -57.68 22.87
CA ARG A 7 -30.19 -56.39 23.26
C ARG A 7 -30.72 -55.22 22.43
N ASN A 8 -31.50 -54.39 23.13
CA ASN A 8 -31.46 -52.93 23.17
C ASN A 8 -31.12 -52.18 21.88
N THR A 9 -32.11 -51.45 21.36
CA THR A 9 -31.83 -50.19 20.65
C THR A 9 -32.72 -49.10 21.23
N ILE A 10 -32.04 -48.05 21.67
CA ILE A 10 -32.53 -46.91 22.44
C ILE A 10 -33.30 -45.99 21.48
N ASN A 11 -34.58 -45.77 21.76
CA ASN A 11 -35.36 -44.68 21.19
C ASN A 11 -34.86 -43.36 21.79
N ASN A 12 -34.10 -42.59 21.00
CA ASN A 12 -33.71 -41.23 21.37
C ASN A 12 -34.62 -40.23 20.64
N SER A 13 -35.44 -39.56 21.43
CA SER A 13 -36.33 -38.47 21.04
C SER A 13 -35.54 -37.31 20.43
N SER A 14 -35.80 -36.99 19.17
CA SER A 14 -35.32 -35.74 18.56
C SER A 14 -36.33 -34.63 18.83
N ASN A 15 -36.05 -33.82 19.86
CA ASN A 15 -36.68 -32.52 20.06
C ASN A 15 -36.28 -31.60 18.90
N ARG A 16 -37.16 -31.44 17.92
CA ARG A 16 -37.08 -30.36 16.93
C ARG A 16 -37.58 -29.07 17.57
N THR A 17 -36.66 -28.22 17.99
CA THR A 17 -36.93 -26.80 18.27
C THR A 17 -37.26 -26.09 16.95
N PHE A 18 -38.53 -25.77 16.75
CA PHE A 18 -38.96 -24.84 15.72
C PHE A 18 -38.42 -23.45 16.04
N THR A 19 -37.42 -23.00 15.30
CA THR A 19 -37.07 -21.58 15.24
C THR A 19 -38.10 -20.89 14.34
N SER A 20 -38.97 -20.07 14.94
CA SER A 20 -39.90 -19.23 14.19
C SER A 20 -39.10 -18.17 13.44
N GLN A 21 -38.85 -18.39 12.15
CA GLN A 21 -38.39 -17.32 11.26
C GLN A 21 -39.53 -16.32 11.10
N THR A 22 -39.33 -15.09 11.58
CA THR A 22 -40.21 -13.97 11.30
C THR A 22 -40.17 -13.67 9.79
N PRO A 23 -41.32 -13.67 9.08
CA PRO A 23 -41.31 -13.44 7.65
C PRO A 23 -40.96 -11.98 7.36
N CYS A 24 -39.84 -11.76 6.67
CA CYS A 24 -39.44 -10.46 6.15
C CYS A 24 -40.40 -10.06 5.02
N THR A 25 -41.40 -9.24 5.33
CA THR A 25 -42.39 -8.75 4.36
C THR A 25 -41.84 -7.57 3.55
N ARG A 26 -42.44 -7.27 2.38
CA ARG A 26 -42.07 -6.11 1.54
C ARG A 26 -42.05 -4.78 2.31
N THR A 27 -42.82 -4.68 3.39
CA THR A 27 -42.86 -3.51 4.29
C THR A 27 -41.53 -3.28 5.00
N HIS A 28 -40.81 -4.34 5.40
CA HIS A 28 -39.47 -4.22 6.00
C HIS A 28 -38.42 -3.76 4.99
N GLN A 29 -38.54 -4.19 3.73
CA GLN A 29 -37.64 -3.74 2.66
C GLN A 29 -37.85 -2.27 2.34
N ILE A 30 -39.11 -1.81 2.28
CA ILE A 30 -39.45 -0.40 2.08
C ILE A 30 -38.95 0.45 3.27
N GLY A 31 -39.14 -0.03 4.50
CA GLY A 31 -38.64 0.63 5.70
C GLY A 31 -37.11 0.77 5.70
N ALA A 32 -36.39 -0.27 5.32
CA ALA A 32 -34.92 -0.23 5.19
C ALA A 32 -34.46 0.75 4.10
N LEU A 33 -35.15 0.79 2.95
CA LEU A 33 -34.83 1.70 1.86
C LEU A 33 -35.09 3.17 2.24
N ALA A 34 -36.20 3.44 2.93
CA ALA A 34 -36.50 4.76 3.47
C ALA A 34 -35.43 5.22 4.47
N LEU A 35 -34.96 4.31 5.33
CA LEU A 35 -33.91 4.59 6.32
C LEU A 35 -32.55 4.88 5.66
N ILE A 36 -32.19 4.15 4.60
CA ILE A 36 -30.97 4.43 3.82
C ILE A 36 -31.06 5.82 3.16
N ILE A 37 -32.21 6.14 2.56
CA ILE A 37 -32.42 7.42 1.88
C ILE A 37 -32.34 8.58 2.89
N THR A 38 -33.01 8.49 4.04
CA THR A 38 -32.96 9.54 5.06
C THR A 38 -31.55 9.71 5.61
N THR A 39 -30.83 8.63 5.90
CA THR A 39 -29.45 8.71 6.40
C THR A 39 -28.51 9.36 5.37
N PHE A 40 -28.71 9.10 4.07
CA PHE A 40 -27.94 9.73 2.99
C PHE A 40 -28.21 11.24 2.88
N PHE A 41 -29.47 11.68 3.05
CA PHE A 41 -29.80 13.11 3.01
C PHE A 41 -29.36 13.87 4.26
N PHE A 42 -29.43 13.26 5.45
CA PHE A 42 -28.98 13.90 6.69
C PHE A 42 -27.45 14.04 6.73
N THR A 43 -26.69 13.03 6.32
CA THR A 43 -25.22 13.12 6.26
C THR A 43 -24.76 14.20 5.28
N ARG A 44 -25.40 14.29 4.11
CA ARG A 44 -25.05 15.29 3.10
C ARG A 44 -25.40 16.74 3.49
N THR A 45 -26.44 16.94 4.30
CA THR A 45 -26.83 18.29 4.76
C THR A 45 -25.95 18.78 5.92
N PHE A 46 -25.49 17.88 6.79
CA PHE A 46 -24.51 18.21 7.83
C PHE A 46 -23.10 18.48 7.27
N ASP A 47 -22.68 17.79 6.20
CA ASP A 47 -21.40 18.06 5.55
C ASP A 47 -21.34 19.45 4.86
N GLN A 48 -22.49 20.04 4.54
CA GLN A 48 -22.57 21.37 3.92
C GLN A 48 -22.62 22.51 4.93
N SER A 49 -23.05 22.28 6.17
CA SER A 49 -23.26 23.35 7.17
C SER A 49 -22.00 23.75 7.94
N PHE A 50 -20.90 23.00 7.86
CA PHE A 50 -19.66 23.29 8.60
C PHE A 50 -18.56 24.06 7.82
N ASN A 51 -18.82 24.52 6.59
CA ASN A 51 -17.83 25.29 5.81
C ASN A 51 -17.99 26.81 5.96
N LEU A 52 -17.97 27.33 7.19
CA LEU A 52 -17.90 28.77 7.43
C LEU A 52 -16.92 29.11 8.57
N CYS A 53 -15.62 29.16 8.25
CA CYS A 53 -14.62 29.80 9.10
C CYS A 53 -13.74 30.72 8.23
N ASN A 54 -14.04 32.01 8.27
CA ASN A 54 -13.14 33.09 7.85
C ASN A 54 -12.04 33.25 8.89
N TYR A 55 -10.76 33.12 8.50
CA TYR A 55 -9.67 33.73 9.26
C TYR A 55 -8.63 34.36 8.32
N SER A 56 -8.39 35.65 8.59
CA SER A 56 -7.43 36.51 7.91
C SER A 56 -6.00 36.19 8.30
N THR A 57 -5.10 36.42 7.34
CA THR A 57 -3.67 36.16 7.27
C THR A 57 -2.81 36.94 8.27
N ASN A 58 -1.72 36.33 8.76
CA ASN A 58 -0.34 36.75 8.47
C ASN A 58 0.66 35.91 9.28
N GLU A 59 1.42 35.03 8.63
CA GLU A 59 2.81 34.79 9.02
C GLU A 59 3.61 34.18 7.85
N VAL A 60 4.71 34.86 7.52
CA VAL A 60 5.60 34.57 6.40
C VAL A 60 6.61 33.52 6.85
N ILE A 61 6.42 32.27 6.41
CA ILE A 61 7.49 31.27 6.42
C ILE A 61 7.77 30.83 4.99
N GLN A 62 8.90 31.27 4.49
CA GLN A 62 9.41 31.08 3.13
C GLN A 62 9.84 29.61 2.93
N SER A 63 8.88 28.71 2.81
CA SER A 63 9.13 27.32 2.39
C SER A 63 9.44 27.30 0.88
N LYS A 64 10.55 26.67 0.49
CA LYS A 64 10.97 26.47 -0.91
C LYS A 64 9.82 25.83 -1.70
N ARG A 65 9.10 26.63 -2.49
CA ARG A 65 8.03 26.16 -3.39
C ARG A 65 8.63 25.29 -4.49
N VAL A 66 8.10 24.08 -4.66
CA VAL A 66 8.46 23.21 -5.79
C VAL A 66 7.55 23.58 -6.96
N THR A 67 8.14 24.11 -8.03
CA THR A 67 7.42 24.49 -9.25
C THR A 67 7.46 23.32 -10.23
N PHE A 68 6.31 22.71 -10.52
CA PHE A 68 6.21 21.74 -11.62
C PHE A 68 5.70 22.46 -12.88
N VAL A 69 6.43 22.33 -13.98
CA VAL A 69 6.00 22.85 -15.29
C VAL A 69 5.33 21.71 -16.05
N ASN A 70 4.03 21.82 -16.30
CA ASN A 70 3.32 20.94 -17.24
C ASN A 70 2.51 21.82 -18.21
N ASN A 71 2.74 21.67 -19.51
CA ASN A 71 2.06 22.39 -20.60
C ASN A 71 1.85 23.91 -20.37
N GLY A 72 2.92 24.64 -20.04
CA GLY A 72 2.92 26.11 -19.99
C GLY A 72 2.18 26.74 -18.81
N LYS A 73 1.68 25.94 -17.84
CA LYS A 73 1.16 26.44 -16.56
C LYS A 73 2.06 25.95 -15.43
N SER A 74 2.59 26.88 -14.64
CA SER A 74 3.30 26.57 -13.39
C SER A 74 2.29 26.06 -12.37
N VAL A 75 2.38 24.77 -12.03
CA VAL A 75 1.63 24.21 -10.90
C VAL A 75 2.46 24.49 -9.65
N TYR A 76 1.96 25.41 -8.84
CA TYR A 76 2.53 25.68 -7.52
C TYR A 76 2.11 24.55 -6.60
N TRP A 77 3.07 23.83 -6.03
CA TRP A 77 2.75 22.79 -5.06
C TRP A 77 2.86 23.35 -3.63
N PRO A 78 1.79 23.32 -2.82
CA PRO A 78 0.45 22.80 -3.16
C PRO A 78 -0.55 23.90 -3.61
N ASP A 79 -1.28 23.66 -4.71
CA ASP A 79 -2.75 23.67 -4.86
C ASP A 79 -3.16 23.26 -6.30
N ARG A 80 -4.22 22.48 -6.56
CA ARG A 80 -5.60 22.54 -6.03
C ARG A 80 -6.08 21.30 -5.26
N GLY A 81 -6.85 21.58 -4.21
CA GLY A 81 -7.64 20.61 -3.43
C GLY A 81 -7.07 20.30 -2.04
N TYR A 82 -5.85 20.76 -1.74
CA TYR A 82 -5.12 20.42 -0.51
C TYR A 82 -4.65 21.66 0.28
N GLY A 83 -4.95 22.87 -0.19
CA GLY A 83 -4.56 24.13 0.43
C GLY A 83 -3.11 24.53 0.14
N SER A 84 -2.73 25.72 0.61
CA SER A 84 -1.38 26.28 0.47
C SER A 84 -0.30 25.52 1.26
N HIS A 85 -0.72 24.55 2.07
CA HIS A 85 0.11 23.74 2.94
C HIS A 85 -0.46 22.32 2.98
N LEU A 86 0.43 21.33 2.85
CA LEU A 86 0.09 19.93 3.03
C LEU A 86 0.12 19.62 4.53
N ASP A 87 -1.04 19.48 5.17
CA ASP A 87 -1.15 18.99 6.55
C ASP A 87 -1.52 17.51 6.53
N ILE A 88 -0.52 16.64 6.32
CA ILE A 88 -0.68 15.19 6.38
C ILE A 88 0.13 14.68 7.56
N LYS A 89 -0.52 13.85 8.38
CA LYS A 89 0.07 13.16 9.52
C LYS A 89 0.18 11.66 9.23
N ILE A 90 1.41 11.14 9.34
CA ILE A 90 1.73 9.75 9.09
C ILE A 90 2.17 9.10 10.39
N TYR A 91 1.41 8.12 10.88
CA TYR A 91 1.85 7.28 11.99
C TYR A 91 2.75 6.16 11.47
N VAL A 92 3.92 5.99 12.07
CA VAL A 92 4.84 4.89 11.77
C VAL A 92 4.74 3.87 12.90
N TYR A 93 4.26 2.66 12.58
CA TYR A 93 4.19 1.58 13.55
C TYR A 93 5.56 1.28 14.16
N ASP A 94 5.63 1.13 15.49
CA ASP A 94 6.84 0.68 16.16
C ASP A 94 7.03 -0.84 15.98
N GLU A 95 8.28 -1.29 15.88
CA GLU A 95 8.61 -2.70 15.64
C GLU A 95 8.15 -3.65 16.77
N LYS A 96 7.92 -3.11 17.97
CA LYS A 96 7.44 -3.86 19.15
C LYS A 96 5.93 -3.74 19.35
N GLU A 97 5.26 -2.87 18.59
CA GLU A 97 3.86 -2.56 18.80
C GLU A 97 2.94 -3.72 18.44
N ILE A 98 3.25 -4.42 17.35
CA ILE A 98 2.45 -5.54 16.84
C ILE A 98 3.33 -6.79 16.75
N ASP A 99 2.86 -7.88 17.36
CA ASP A 99 3.56 -9.17 17.32
C ASP A 99 3.68 -9.67 15.87
N GLY A 100 4.93 -9.88 15.44
CA GLY A 100 5.31 -10.29 14.09
C GLY A 100 5.99 -9.18 13.27
N LEU A 101 5.85 -7.90 13.62
CA LEU A 101 6.54 -6.82 12.89
C LEU A 101 8.05 -6.96 12.97
N LYS A 102 8.58 -7.19 14.18
CA LYS A 102 10.01 -7.48 14.39
C LYS A 102 10.48 -8.66 13.51
N THR A 103 9.66 -9.69 13.35
CA THR A 103 9.97 -10.85 12.50
C THR A 103 9.99 -10.48 11.01
N LEU A 104 9.06 -9.64 10.53
CA LEU A 104 9.07 -9.13 9.15
C LEU A 104 10.27 -8.22 8.84
N MET A 105 10.83 -7.58 9.87
CA MET A 105 11.99 -6.69 9.74
C MET A 105 13.33 -7.41 9.90
N TYR A 106 13.43 -8.38 10.80
CA TYR A 106 14.72 -8.95 11.23
C TYR A 106 14.80 -10.48 11.15
N GLY A 107 13.76 -11.13 10.60
CA GLY A 107 13.66 -12.59 10.52
C GLY A 107 13.28 -13.26 11.84
N ARG A 108 13.07 -14.58 11.80
CA ARG A 108 12.63 -15.37 12.97
C ARG A 108 13.59 -15.25 14.16
N ASP A 109 14.89 -15.24 13.87
CA ASP A 109 15.94 -15.25 14.89
C ASP A 109 16.44 -13.84 15.24
N GLY A 110 15.93 -12.80 14.57
CA GLY A 110 16.37 -11.41 14.78
C GLY A 110 17.81 -11.09 14.38
N LYS A 111 18.49 -11.99 13.65
CA LYS A 111 19.90 -11.83 13.24
C LYS A 111 20.13 -10.85 12.09
N ILE A 112 19.08 -10.59 11.30
CA ILE A 112 19.14 -9.66 10.17
C ILE A 112 18.99 -8.24 10.70
N THR A 113 19.86 -7.33 10.27
CA THR A 113 19.84 -5.93 10.74
C THR A 113 19.34 -4.99 9.65
N ALA A 114 18.89 -3.80 10.05
CA ALA A 114 18.51 -2.77 9.08
C ALA A 114 19.69 -2.37 8.16
N ASP A 115 20.92 -2.43 8.66
CA ASP A 115 22.12 -2.04 7.92
C ASP A 115 22.56 -3.09 6.90
N SER A 116 22.29 -4.38 7.13
CA SER A 116 22.45 -5.38 6.06
C SER A 116 21.35 -5.23 4.99
N CYS A 117 20.19 -4.70 5.37
CA CYS A 117 19.06 -4.49 4.46
C CYS A 117 19.04 -3.14 3.73
N VAL A 118 19.94 -2.20 4.01
CA VAL A 118 19.97 -0.89 3.33
C VAL A 118 20.59 -0.96 1.92
N LYS A 119 21.31 -2.04 1.62
CA LYS A 119 22.02 -2.27 0.35
C LYS A 119 21.18 -3.09 -0.63
N GLY A 120 21.53 -3.03 -1.92
CA GLY A 120 20.89 -3.84 -2.97
C GLY A 120 19.44 -3.48 -3.24
N GLN A 121 18.71 -4.30 -4.01
CA GLN A 121 17.38 -3.95 -4.52
C GLN A 121 16.32 -3.66 -3.45
N TRP A 122 16.48 -4.17 -2.23
CA TRP A 122 15.51 -4.02 -1.14
C TRP A 122 15.80 -2.83 -0.20
N GLY A 123 16.89 -2.10 -0.41
CA GLY A 123 17.28 -0.96 0.42
C GLY A 123 16.21 0.11 0.58
N THR A 124 15.34 0.29 -0.42
CA THR A 124 14.25 1.27 -0.37
C THR A 124 13.31 1.07 0.81
N GLN A 125 13.06 -0.17 1.24
CA GLN A 125 12.24 -0.45 2.44
C GLN A 125 12.83 0.22 3.69
N VAL A 126 14.15 0.08 3.89
CA VAL A 126 14.87 0.66 5.02
C VAL A 126 14.97 2.18 4.89
N LYS A 127 15.29 2.68 3.69
CA LYS A 127 15.48 4.11 3.45
C LYS A 127 14.19 4.90 3.66
N ILE A 128 13.06 4.45 3.13
CA ILE A 128 11.77 5.13 3.35
C ILE A 128 11.35 5.02 4.81
N HIS A 129 11.55 3.87 5.46
CA HIS A 129 11.26 3.75 6.90
C HIS A 129 12.08 4.77 7.70
N LYS A 130 13.41 4.83 7.52
CA LYS A 130 14.29 5.81 8.19
C LYS A 130 13.93 7.26 7.84
N LEU A 131 13.50 7.54 6.61
CA LEU A 131 13.03 8.86 6.17
C LEU A 131 11.75 9.27 6.92
N LEU A 132 10.74 8.39 6.97
CA LEU A 132 9.48 8.66 7.64
C LEU A 132 9.67 8.83 9.15
N LEU A 133 10.57 8.07 9.77
CA LEU A 133 10.91 8.23 11.19
C LEU A 133 11.41 9.64 11.54
N LYS A 134 12.06 10.34 10.58
CA LYS A 134 12.64 11.68 10.73
C LYS A 134 11.80 12.79 10.07
N SER A 135 10.67 12.43 9.46
CA SER A 135 9.86 13.35 8.68
C SER A 135 9.09 14.30 9.59
N LYS A 136 8.95 15.56 9.17
CA LYS A 136 8.04 16.53 9.83
C LYS A 136 6.56 16.12 9.77
N PHE A 137 6.22 15.23 8.83
CA PHE A 137 4.86 14.71 8.67
C PHE A 137 4.59 13.51 9.58
N ARG A 138 5.57 13.06 10.37
CA ARG A 138 5.36 11.95 11.31
C ARG A 138 4.58 12.43 12.53
N THR A 139 3.53 11.70 12.87
CA THR A 139 2.87 11.80 14.18
C THR A 139 3.20 10.61 15.06
N LEU A 140 3.19 10.81 16.39
CA LEU A 140 3.28 9.76 17.40
C LEU A 140 1.90 9.37 17.96
N VAL A 141 0.84 10.08 17.56
CA VAL A 141 -0.54 9.87 18.00
C VAL A 141 -1.32 9.23 16.84
N LYS A 142 -1.87 8.03 17.05
CA LYS A 142 -2.55 7.28 15.98
C LYS A 142 -3.88 7.91 15.59
N GLU A 143 -4.55 8.51 16.56
CA GLU A 143 -5.88 9.11 16.44
C GLU A 143 -5.84 10.35 15.53
N GLU A 144 -4.68 11.00 15.42
CA GLU A 144 -4.46 12.14 14.54
C GLU A 144 -3.89 11.75 13.18
N ALA A 145 -3.63 10.47 12.92
CA ALA A 145 -2.94 10.04 11.72
C ALA A 145 -3.91 9.89 10.54
N ASP A 146 -3.59 10.56 9.43
CA ASP A 146 -4.28 10.38 8.15
C ASP A 146 -3.85 9.07 7.47
N LEU A 147 -2.56 8.72 7.63
CA LEU A 147 -1.94 7.56 7.01
C LEU A 147 -1.11 6.77 8.03
N PHE A 148 -1.00 5.47 7.78
CA PHE A 148 -0.26 4.54 8.62
C PHE A 148 0.81 3.83 7.79
N PHE A 149 2.07 3.94 8.21
CA PHE A 149 3.19 3.24 7.59
C PHE A 149 3.53 1.97 8.36
N VAL A 150 3.48 0.82 7.67
CA VAL A 150 3.82 -0.47 8.25
C VAL A 150 5.26 -0.84 7.88
N PRO A 151 6.23 -0.79 8.81
CA PRO A 151 7.61 -1.11 8.48
C PRO A 151 7.78 -2.62 8.24
N SER A 152 8.49 -2.95 7.17
CA SER A 152 8.79 -4.33 6.80
C SER A 152 10.02 -4.37 5.91
N TYR A 153 10.97 -5.24 6.24
CA TYR A 153 12.17 -5.49 5.43
C TYR A 153 12.10 -6.87 4.78
N VAL A 154 10.88 -7.37 4.59
CA VAL A 154 10.62 -8.77 4.29
C VAL A 154 11.33 -9.27 3.03
N LYS A 155 11.59 -8.40 2.05
CA LYS A 155 12.33 -8.80 0.84
C LYS A 155 13.77 -9.15 1.19
N CYS A 156 14.44 -8.29 1.95
CA CYS A 156 15.77 -8.54 2.48
C CYS A 156 15.79 -9.82 3.35
N VAL A 157 14.84 -9.92 4.27
CA VAL A 157 14.74 -11.04 5.21
C VAL A 157 14.59 -12.37 4.49
N ARG A 158 13.75 -12.43 3.45
CA ARG A 158 13.63 -13.61 2.58
C ARG A 158 14.94 -13.94 1.90
N MET A 159 15.59 -12.94 1.30
CA MET A 159 16.82 -13.15 0.54
C MET A 159 17.98 -13.64 1.40
N MET A 160 17.98 -13.29 2.70
CA MET A 160 18.98 -13.75 3.67
C MET A 160 18.55 -15.01 4.44
N GLY A 161 17.47 -15.67 4.04
CA GLY A 161 17.02 -16.92 4.65
C GLY A 161 16.36 -16.76 6.04
N GLY A 162 16.04 -15.55 6.46
CA GLY A 162 15.42 -15.29 7.77
C GLY A 162 13.97 -15.76 7.87
N LEU A 163 13.27 -15.83 6.74
CA LEU A 163 11.91 -16.37 6.58
C LEU A 163 11.73 -16.97 5.19
N ASN A 164 10.94 -18.04 5.09
CA ASN A 164 10.46 -18.57 3.82
C ASN A 164 9.08 -18.02 3.41
N ASP A 165 8.60 -18.33 2.21
CA ASP A 165 7.35 -17.78 1.65
C ASP A 165 6.11 -18.12 2.49
N LYS A 166 6.07 -19.31 3.11
CA LYS A 166 4.96 -19.73 3.98
C LYS A 166 4.94 -18.88 5.25
N GLU A 167 6.10 -18.69 5.85
CA GLU A 167 6.24 -17.92 7.08
C GLU A 167 5.96 -16.45 6.86
N ILE A 168 6.50 -15.85 5.78
CA ILE A 168 6.17 -14.48 5.38
C ILE A 168 4.67 -14.28 5.30
N ASN A 169 3.97 -15.22 4.65
CA ASN A 169 2.53 -15.14 4.54
C ASN A 169 1.82 -15.18 5.90
N GLN A 170 2.18 -16.15 6.73
CA GLN A 170 1.60 -16.32 8.06
C GLN A 170 1.88 -15.12 8.98
N THR A 171 3.10 -14.59 8.94
CA THR A 171 3.48 -13.42 9.74
C THR A 171 2.74 -12.16 9.30
N TYR A 172 2.57 -11.92 7.99
CA TYR A 172 1.75 -10.80 7.53
C TYR A 172 0.29 -10.93 7.97
N VAL A 173 -0.32 -12.11 7.78
CA VAL A 173 -1.71 -12.33 8.23
C VAL A 173 -1.84 -12.06 9.74
N LYS A 174 -0.91 -12.59 10.54
CA LYS A 174 -0.86 -12.37 12.00
C LYS A 174 -0.73 -10.88 12.35
N VAL A 175 0.15 -10.14 11.68
CA VAL A 175 0.35 -8.71 11.93
C VAL A 175 -0.94 -7.92 11.62
N LEU A 176 -1.54 -8.16 10.46
CA LEU A 176 -2.70 -7.40 10.01
C LEU A 176 -3.96 -7.65 10.85
N THR A 177 -4.15 -8.85 11.39
CA THR A 177 -5.32 -9.17 12.23
C THR A 177 -5.29 -8.46 13.59
N GLN A 178 -4.12 -8.00 14.03
CA GLN A 178 -3.93 -7.30 15.30
C GLN A 178 -4.04 -5.78 15.17
N MET A 179 -4.08 -5.22 13.96
CA MET A 179 -4.06 -3.77 13.73
C MET A 179 -5.48 -3.17 13.71
N PRO A 180 -5.90 -2.41 14.74
CA PRO A 180 -7.28 -1.90 14.81
C PRO A 180 -7.58 -0.88 13.71
N TYR A 181 -6.67 0.07 13.46
CA TYR A 181 -6.81 1.08 12.40
C TYR A 181 -6.80 0.47 10.99
N PHE A 182 -6.07 -0.63 10.80
CA PHE A 182 -6.10 -1.41 9.57
C PHE A 182 -7.49 -2.00 9.35
N ARG A 183 -8.07 -2.61 10.38
CA ARG A 183 -9.42 -3.19 10.33
C ARG A 183 -10.50 -2.14 10.07
N LEU A 184 -10.41 -0.98 10.72
CA LEU A 184 -11.38 0.12 10.57
C LEU A 184 -11.41 0.67 9.14
N SER A 185 -10.24 0.92 8.55
CA SER A 185 -10.14 1.44 7.17
C SER A 185 -10.27 0.35 6.11
N GLY A 186 -10.14 -0.92 6.50
CA GLY A 186 -9.88 -2.04 5.60
C GLY A 186 -8.58 -1.87 4.81
N GLY A 187 -7.56 -1.27 5.43
CA GLY A 187 -6.22 -1.05 4.88
C GLY A 187 -6.05 0.19 4.00
N ARG A 188 -7.12 0.95 3.70
CA ARG A 188 -7.10 2.04 2.70
C ARG A 188 -6.10 3.16 2.98
N ASN A 189 -5.84 3.42 4.26
CA ASN A 189 -4.90 4.42 4.71
C ASN A 189 -3.54 3.82 5.15
N HIS A 190 -3.31 2.53 4.88
CA HIS A 190 -2.07 1.85 5.24
C HIS A 190 -1.13 1.71 4.04
N ILE A 191 0.14 2.04 4.27
CA ILE A 191 1.22 2.10 3.29
C ILE A 191 2.14 0.90 3.48
N PHE A 192 2.36 0.15 2.39
CA PHE A 192 3.27 -0.99 2.33
C PHE A 192 4.29 -0.80 1.21
N ILE A 193 5.53 -1.21 1.42
CA ILE A 193 6.58 -1.14 0.41
C ILE A 193 6.97 -2.54 -0.05
N PHE A 194 6.91 -2.76 -1.36
CA PHE A 194 7.41 -3.96 -2.01
C PHE A 194 8.41 -3.57 -3.12
N PRO A 195 9.71 -3.47 -2.81
CA PRO A 195 10.69 -2.74 -3.62
C PRO A 195 11.29 -3.55 -4.77
N SER A 196 10.85 -4.79 -4.98
CA SER A 196 11.33 -5.64 -6.07
C SER A 196 10.27 -5.75 -7.15
N GLY A 197 10.65 -6.16 -8.35
CA GLY A 197 9.69 -6.56 -9.40
C GLY A 197 8.73 -7.66 -8.95
N ALA A 198 9.00 -8.29 -7.80
CA ALA A 198 8.06 -9.18 -7.16
C ALA A 198 6.73 -8.49 -6.75
N GLY A 199 6.76 -7.19 -6.46
CA GLY A 199 5.62 -6.48 -5.86
C GLY A 199 5.06 -7.18 -4.62
N ALA A 200 3.77 -7.01 -4.39
CA ALA A 200 3.07 -7.52 -3.21
C ALA A 200 2.98 -9.05 -3.13
N HIS A 201 3.22 -9.78 -4.23
CA HIS A 201 3.21 -11.26 -4.28
C HIS A 201 4.23 -11.95 -3.39
N LEU A 202 5.20 -11.21 -2.85
CA LEU A 202 6.04 -11.70 -1.76
C LEU A 202 5.21 -12.12 -0.54
N PHE A 203 4.09 -11.44 -0.30
CA PHE A 203 3.03 -11.87 0.60
C PHE A 203 1.96 -12.58 -0.22
N ARG A 204 1.93 -13.93 -0.21
CA ARG A 204 1.04 -14.72 -1.09
C ARG A 204 -0.43 -14.32 -1.00
N SER A 205 -0.93 -13.99 0.19
CA SER A 205 -2.32 -13.59 0.43
C SER A 205 -2.57 -12.09 0.26
N TRP A 206 -1.64 -11.31 -0.32
CA TRP A 206 -1.77 -9.85 -0.43
C TRP A 206 -3.08 -9.40 -1.08
N ALA A 207 -3.61 -10.10 -2.07
CA ALA A 207 -4.84 -9.69 -2.75
C ALA A 207 -6.07 -9.77 -1.81
N ALA A 208 -6.06 -10.66 -0.82
CA ALA A 208 -7.14 -10.76 0.15
C ALA A 208 -7.02 -9.70 1.27
N TYR A 209 -5.79 -9.34 1.64
CA TYR A 209 -5.54 -8.51 2.82
C TYR A 209 -5.17 -7.06 2.48
N LEU A 210 -4.44 -6.81 1.40
CA LEU A 210 -3.85 -5.51 1.03
C LEU A 210 -4.43 -4.91 -0.27
N ASN A 211 -5.52 -5.47 -0.82
CA ASN A 211 -6.10 -4.97 -2.08
C ASN A 211 -6.54 -3.50 -2.04
N ARG A 212 -6.87 -2.97 -0.87
CA ARG A 212 -7.27 -1.57 -0.67
C ARG A 212 -6.12 -0.68 -0.20
N SER A 213 -5.00 -1.28 0.21
CA SER A 213 -3.84 -0.57 0.75
C SER A 213 -3.05 0.17 -0.33
N ILE A 214 -2.32 1.19 0.11
CA ILE A 214 -1.38 1.97 -0.70
C ILE A 214 -0.10 1.14 -0.83
N ILE A 215 0.26 0.75 -2.05
CA ILE A 215 1.46 -0.03 -2.31
C ILE A 215 2.50 0.82 -3.03
N LEU A 216 3.67 0.94 -2.42
CA LEU A 216 4.85 1.53 -3.03
C LEU A 216 5.66 0.40 -3.66
N THR A 217 5.80 0.44 -4.98
CA THR A 217 6.47 -0.62 -5.73
C THR A 217 7.09 -0.11 -7.03
N PRO A 218 8.22 -0.67 -7.50
CA PRO A 218 8.77 -0.30 -8.82
C PRO A 218 7.96 -0.88 -9.98
N GLU A 219 7.23 -1.97 -9.75
CA GLU A 219 6.45 -2.67 -10.78
C GLU A 219 5.07 -3.01 -10.20
N GLY A 220 4.00 -2.84 -10.99
CA GLY A 220 2.64 -3.19 -10.59
C GLY A 220 2.43 -4.71 -10.36
N ASP A 221 1.17 -5.13 -10.28
CA ASP A 221 0.78 -6.54 -10.21
C ASP A 221 1.15 -7.32 -11.48
N ARG A 222 2.34 -7.90 -11.49
CA ARG A 222 2.84 -8.78 -12.55
C ARG A 222 2.01 -10.03 -12.89
N THR A 223 0.98 -10.37 -12.09
CA THR A 223 0.02 -11.43 -12.47
C THR A 223 -1.17 -10.90 -13.24
N ASP A 224 -1.36 -9.58 -13.25
CA ASP A 224 -2.32 -8.93 -14.13
C ASP A 224 -1.83 -9.05 -15.58
N LYS A 225 -2.49 -9.92 -16.33
CA LYS A 225 -2.21 -10.18 -17.74
C LYS A 225 -3.00 -9.27 -18.68
N ARG A 226 -3.77 -8.30 -18.16
CA ARG A 226 -4.47 -7.34 -18.99
C ARG A 226 -3.46 -6.48 -19.77
N ASP A 227 -3.84 -6.08 -20.97
CA ASP A 227 -3.04 -5.14 -21.77
C ASP A 227 -3.02 -3.72 -21.14
N THR A 228 -3.92 -3.47 -20.19
CA THR A 228 -3.95 -2.27 -19.35
C THR A 228 -3.06 -2.43 -18.11
N SER A 229 -2.51 -1.31 -17.64
CA SER A 229 -1.57 -1.25 -16.51
C SER A 229 -1.95 -2.16 -15.32
N ALA A 230 -1.02 -3.02 -14.93
CA ALA A 230 -1.01 -3.85 -13.71
C ALA A 230 -1.02 -3.05 -12.39
N PHE A 231 -1.11 -1.74 -12.47
CA PHE A 231 -0.95 -0.79 -11.37
C PHE A 231 -2.27 -0.08 -11.12
N ASN A 232 -2.71 -0.03 -9.87
CA ASN A 232 -3.94 0.69 -9.53
C ASN A 232 -3.63 2.18 -9.34
N THR A 233 -3.92 2.98 -10.36
CA THR A 233 -3.65 4.43 -10.41
C THR A 233 -4.30 5.25 -9.31
N TRP A 234 -5.30 4.70 -8.60
CA TRP A 234 -6.01 5.40 -7.54
C TRP A 234 -5.38 5.22 -6.15
N LYS A 235 -4.45 4.27 -5.98
CA LYS A 235 -3.89 3.94 -4.67
C LYS A 235 -2.40 3.60 -4.68
N ASP A 236 -1.89 2.98 -5.74
CA ASP A 236 -0.51 2.53 -5.80
C ASP A 236 0.40 3.70 -6.18
N ILE A 237 1.66 3.65 -5.76
CA ILE A 237 2.67 4.66 -6.08
C ILE A 237 3.89 3.97 -6.66
N ILE A 238 4.27 4.36 -7.88
CA ILE A 238 5.52 3.88 -8.48
C ILE A 238 6.69 4.61 -7.80
N ILE A 239 7.58 3.82 -7.21
CA ILE A 239 8.85 4.29 -6.65
C ILE A 239 10.00 3.72 -7.47
N PRO A 240 11.15 4.40 -7.57
CA PRO A 240 12.33 3.74 -8.11
C PRO A 240 12.68 2.51 -7.25
N GLY A 241 13.39 1.56 -7.85
CA GLY A 241 14.13 0.55 -7.08
C GLY A 241 15.14 1.21 -6.12
N ASN A 242 15.95 0.42 -5.39
CA ASN A 242 16.95 1.04 -4.52
C ASN A 242 17.92 1.91 -5.33
N VAL A 243 17.96 3.19 -4.96
CA VAL A 243 18.81 4.21 -5.54
C VAL A 243 20.08 4.32 -4.69
N ASP A 244 21.25 4.44 -5.32
CA ASP A 244 22.52 4.62 -4.62
C ASP A 244 22.51 5.91 -3.76
N ASP A 245 23.11 5.87 -2.58
CA ASP A 245 23.12 7.02 -1.65
C ASP A 245 23.89 8.22 -2.20
N SER A 246 24.83 8.01 -3.12
CA SER A 246 25.50 9.10 -3.85
C SER A 246 24.52 9.93 -4.69
N LEU A 247 23.44 9.31 -5.18
CA LEU A 247 22.43 9.98 -6.00
C LEU A 247 21.41 10.76 -5.16
N THR A 248 21.35 10.52 -3.84
CA THR A 248 20.39 11.16 -2.92
C THR A 248 21.03 12.23 -2.02
N LYS A 249 22.37 12.35 -2.01
CA LYS A 249 23.07 13.48 -1.37
C LYS A 249 22.70 14.78 -2.08
N SER A 250 22.29 15.79 -1.31
CA SER A 250 21.89 17.09 -1.86
C SER A 250 23.02 17.71 -2.68
N GLY A 251 22.76 18.00 -3.95
CA GLY A 251 23.67 18.73 -4.84
C GLY A 251 24.70 17.89 -5.60
N SER A 252 24.76 16.56 -5.41
CA SER A 252 25.76 15.73 -6.09
C SER A 252 25.43 15.40 -7.54
N ILE A 253 24.15 15.48 -7.96
CA ILE A 253 23.74 15.10 -9.32
C ILE A 253 22.76 16.10 -9.89
N GLN A 254 23.25 16.86 -10.87
CA GLN A 254 22.40 17.66 -11.75
C GLN A 254 22.01 16.78 -12.95
N PRO A 255 20.72 16.73 -13.35
CA PRO A 255 20.33 16.07 -14.58
C PRO A 255 21.16 16.62 -15.74
N LEU A 256 21.76 15.73 -16.54
CA LEU A 256 22.47 16.15 -17.74
C LEU A 256 21.51 16.92 -18.66
N PRO A 257 21.86 18.15 -19.10
CA PRO A 257 21.09 18.88 -20.12
C PRO A 257 20.95 18.03 -21.39
N LEU A 258 19.82 18.14 -22.09
CA LEU A 258 19.55 17.37 -23.31
C LEU A 258 20.69 17.47 -24.34
N SER A 259 21.25 18.67 -24.52
CA SER A 259 22.39 18.94 -25.42
C SER A 259 23.68 18.21 -25.04
N LYS A 260 23.80 17.74 -23.80
CA LYS A 260 24.95 16.98 -23.30
C LYS A 260 24.67 15.48 -23.16
N ARG A 261 23.46 15.02 -23.48
CA ARG A 261 23.12 13.60 -23.44
C ARG A 261 23.57 12.96 -24.75
N LYS A 262 24.38 11.90 -24.62
CA LYS A 262 24.80 11.07 -25.75
C LYS A 262 23.62 10.34 -26.40
N TYR A 263 22.62 9.99 -25.60
CA TYR A 263 21.45 9.21 -25.97
C TYR A 263 20.19 9.97 -25.52
N LEU A 264 19.19 10.09 -26.40
CA LEU A 264 17.92 10.76 -26.12
C LEU A 264 16.98 9.85 -25.31
N ALA A 265 17.07 8.53 -25.49
CA ALA A 265 16.28 7.51 -24.84
C ALA A 265 17.06 6.19 -24.68
N ASN A 266 17.12 5.66 -23.46
CA ASN A 266 17.75 4.37 -23.18
C ASN A 266 16.71 3.32 -22.83
N PHE A 267 16.81 2.14 -23.46
CA PHE A 267 16.08 0.94 -23.06
C PHE A 267 17.07 -0.11 -22.55
N LEU A 268 16.96 -0.46 -21.27
CA LEU A 268 17.73 -1.55 -20.66
C LEU A 268 16.76 -2.60 -20.13
N GLY A 269 16.67 -3.74 -20.80
CA GLY A 269 15.76 -4.81 -20.40
C GLY A 269 15.77 -5.99 -21.37
N ARG A 270 15.00 -7.03 -21.03
CA ARG A 270 14.83 -8.21 -21.89
C ARG A 270 13.68 -7.97 -22.87
N ALA A 271 13.91 -8.21 -24.16
CA ALA A 271 12.86 -8.05 -25.18
C ALA A 271 11.71 -9.08 -25.02
N GLN A 272 12.01 -10.31 -24.60
CA GLN A 272 11.05 -11.37 -24.28
C GLN A 272 9.96 -11.61 -25.36
N GLY A 273 10.28 -11.38 -26.64
CA GLY A 273 9.33 -11.54 -27.74
C GLY A 273 8.16 -10.54 -27.73
N LYS A 274 8.19 -9.49 -26.91
CA LYS A 274 7.12 -8.50 -26.82
C LYS A 274 7.26 -7.50 -27.96
N SER A 275 6.22 -7.37 -28.79
CA SER A 275 6.19 -6.54 -30.01
C SER A 275 6.75 -5.13 -29.78
N GLY A 276 6.26 -4.41 -28.77
CA GLY A 276 6.74 -3.06 -28.46
C GLY A 276 8.22 -2.98 -28.06
N ARG A 277 8.75 -3.99 -27.35
CA ARG A 277 10.18 -4.03 -26.98
C ARG A 277 11.06 -4.39 -28.17
N LEU A 278 10.60 -5.30 -29.03
CA LEU A 278 11.28 -5.64 -30.28
C LEU A 278 11.33 -4.43 -31.21
N GLN A 279 10.23 -3.67 -31.30
CA GLN A 279 10.17 -2.42 -32.07
C GLN A 279 11.14 -1.38 -31.51
N LEU A 280 11.26 -1.22 -30.19
CA LEU A 280 12.25 -0.32 -29.59
C LEU A 280 13.69 -0.72 -29.93
N VAL A 281 14.01 -2.02 -29.89
CA VAL A 281 15.35 -2.51 -30.28
C VAL A 281 15.61 -2.25 -31.76
N GLU A 282 14.61 -2.44 -32.62
CA GLU A 282 14.75 -2.18 -34.04
C GLU A 282 14.91 -0.68 -34.36
N LEU A 283 14.13 0.17 -33.70
CA LEU A 283 14.28 1.63 -33.78
C LEU A 283 15.66 2.10 -33.32
N ALA A 284 16.21 1.51 -32.25
CA ALA A 284 17.55 1.84 -31.77
C ALA A 284 18.65 1.46 -32.78
N LYS A 285 18.45 0.39 -33.57
CA LYS A 285 19.37 0.03 -34.66
C LYS A 285 19.24 0.98 -35.85
N GLN A 286 18.02 1.40 -36.18
CA GLN A 286 17.76 2.30 -37.31
C GLN A 286 18.21 3.73 -37.03
N PHE A 287 18.14 4.16 -35.76
CA PHE A 287 18.46 5.51 -35.35
C PHE A 287 19.42 5.53 -34.14
N PRO A 288 20.65 5.01 -34.28
CA PRO A 288 21.59 4.86 -33.18
C PRO A 288 22.02 6.20 -32.55
N ASP A 289 21.93 7.29 -33.32
CA ASP A 289 22.25 8.66 -32.86
C ASP A 289 21.04 9.39 -32.24
N LYS A 290 19.85 8.79 -32.31
CA LYS A 290 18.60 9.33 -31.73
C LYS A 290 18.00 8.46 -30.63
N SER A 291 18.56 7.27 -30.41
CA SER A 291 18.30 6.42 -29.23
C SER A 291 19.32 6.76 -28.16
#